data_AF-A0A831XKG1-F1
#
_entry.id   AF-A0A831XKG1-F1
#
_cell.length_a   1.000
_cell.length_b   1.000
_cell.length_c   1.000
_cell.angle_alpha   90.00
_cell.angle_beta   90.00
_cell.angle_gamma   90.00
#
_symmetry.space_group_name_H-M   'P 1'
#
loop_
_entity.id
_entity.type
_entity.pdbx_description
1 polymer ?
#
loop_
_entity_poly.entity_id
_entity_poly.type
_entity_poly.pdbx_seq_one_letter_code
_entity_poly.pdbx_strand_id
1 'polypeptide(L)'
;MRGIALVVWLWGLLCLFSQPAGEGLKEARLQVRGEVLTLTPPPLWDGRELWLPVKHLEALGIVVEREGERLRLPQLPADSPSATLLLSMKQPAPNAPPELCVPVRDLVRRVGGYTRWDEATRTLTVLAHLKSARLQENQPTLTLQTSFTVKWRVFTLQDPPRLVIDLQGCALPEQPPQLEGSHPEVKTARIAQFDPQTVRLVLETNTLRERNAEGVDSQWEIALVESSPSPQPVAQEAPAESPVPATPTPTFQLPPLERTPDGVSLRLPVPPNTRPRMLFLEDPLRIVLEVPGILQETLQQQFDEEGLFVRAIRAIPAENGLVRLVLELSRAVSANLMPGRESLALNLRLPRNAGGALRQKIIVIDPGHGGNQTGARWVEGKRVINEKEITLAIALKVAEKLTREGASVILTRAEDNTVGLYERTALANQASAHFFVSIHCDSNSRPNSVSGTTIYYHKDNADSRALGQAILNEMVKVSGLPSRGVRSDSMLYQSGLAVLRTSQMPAVLIEVGYLNHATDRAKLIDPKFQERIAEAIVRGLKKYVEGR
;
A
#
# COMPACT_ATOMS: atom_id res chain seq x y z
N MET A 1 0.75 -37.72 23.07
CA MET A 1 0.33 -36.34 22.75
C MET A 1 1.49 -35.63 22.04
N ARG A 2 1.58 -35.72 20.71
CA ARG A 2 2.68 -35.13 19.90
C ARG A 2 2.16 -34.50 18.59
N GLY A 3 0.89 -34.09 18.55
CA GLY A 3 0.20 -33.73 17.29
C GLY A 3 -0.26 -32.28 17.16
N ILE A 4 0.15 -31.35 18.04
CA ILE A 4 -0.40 -29.97 18.08
C ILE A 4 0.70 -28.89 18.01
N ALA A 5 1.99 -29.23 18.04
CA ALA A 5 3.06 -28.26 18.28
C ALA A 5 3.66 -27.54 17.03
N LEU A 6 3.08 -27.69 15.83
CA LEU A 6 3.78 -27.33 14.58
C LEU A 6 3.02 -26.40 13.61
N VAL A 7 1.96 -25.74 14.06
CA VAL A 7 1.41 -24.52 13.41
C VAL A 7 2.22 -23.26 13.80
N VAL A 8 3.24 -23.45 14.63
CA VAL A 8 4.03 -22.41 15.32
C VAL A 8 5.15 -21.83 14.43
N TRP A 9 5.54 -22.46 13.31
CA TRP A 9 6.87 -22.29 12.70
C TRP A 9 6.95 -21.55 11.34
N LEU A 10 5.89 -20.95 10.81
CA LEU A 10 5.97 -20.16 9.56
C LEU A 10 5.71 -18.66 9.79
N TRP A 11 6.44 -18.10 10.74
CA TRP A 11 6.44 -16.67 11.04
C TRP A 11 7.60 -15.96 10.31
N GLY A 12 7.30 -15.19 9.26
CA GLY A 12 8.22 -14.21 8.68
C GLY A 12 9.47 -14.76 7.99
N LEU A 13 9.31 -15.33 6.78
CA LEU A 13 10.42 -15.67 5.88
C LEU A 13 11.20 -14.40 5.44
N LEU A 14 12.50 -14.37 5.70
CA LEU A 14 13.45 -13.42 5.11
C LEU A 14 14.50 -14.17 4.28
N CYS A 15 14.69 -13.74 3.03
CA CYS A 15 15.65 -14.32 2.10
C CYS A 15 16.89 -13.43 1.98
N LEU A 16 17.99 -13.88 2.58
CA LEU A 16 19.29 -13.22 2.42
C LEU A 16 20.03 -13.87 1.25
N PHE A 17 20.47 -13.05 0.30
CA PHE A 17 21.28 -13.44 -0.86
C PHE A 17 22.75 -13.14 -0.59
N SER A 18 23.65 -14.01 -1.05
CA SER A 18 25.09 -13.76 -0.98
C SER A 18 25.61 -12.81 -2.07
N GLN A 19 24.88 -12.56 -3.18
CA GLN A 19 25.33 -11.72 -4.33
C GLN A 19 24.18 -11.05 -5.14
N PRO A 20 24.45 -9.99 -5.95
CA PRO A 20 23.43 -9.20 -6.66
C PRO A 20 22.66 -9.95 -7.78
N ALA A 21 21.57 -9.33 -8.25
CA ALA A 21 20.59 -9.90 -9.19
C ALA A 21 21.12 -10.02 -10.64
N GLY A 22 21.89 -11.07 -10.96
CA GLY A 22 22.10 -11.61 -12.34
C GLY A 22 21.29 -12.87 -12.66
N GLU A 23 21.36 -13.34 -13.91
CA GLU A 23 20.70 -14.57 -14.43
C GLU A 23 21.22 -15.84 -13.74
N GLY A 24 20.31 -16.76 -13.37
CA GLY A 24 20.63 -18.07 -12.79
C GLY A 24 19.99 -18.35 -11.42
N LEU A 25 20.01 -19.63 -11.03
CA LEU A 25 19.49 -20.13 -9.74
C LEU A 25 20.47 -19.77 -8.60
N LYS A 26 19.97 -19.23 -7.48
CA LYS A 26 20.78 -18.75 -6.36
C LYS A 26 20.37 -19.35 -5.05
N GLU A 27 21.32 -19.57 -4.15
CA GLU A 27 21.01 -19.94 -2.77
C GLU A 27 20.31 -18.79 -2.04
N ALA A 28 19.29 -19.12 -1.27
CA ALA A 28 18.52 -18.21 -0.44
C ALA A 28 18.48 -18.71 1.00
N ARG A 29 18.47 -17.79 1.95
CA ARG A 29 18.29 -18.13 3.38
C ARG A 29 16.81 -18.06 3.76
N LEU A 30 16.43 -18.78 4.81
CA LEU A 30 15.11 -18.69 5.42
C LEU A 30 15.28 -18.03 6.78
N GLN A 31 14.58 -16.93 7.06
CA GLN A 31 14.45 -16.43 8.43
C GLN A 31 13.08 -16.82 8.97
N VAL A 32 12.97 -17.16 10.25
CA VAL A 32 11.70 -17.42 10.92
C VAL A 32 11.80 -16.77 12.30
N ARG A 33 10.84 -15.91 12.67
CA ARG A 33 10.82 -15.19 13.96
C ARG A 33 12.08 -14.37 14.28
N GLY A 34 12.79 -13.89 13.26
CA GLY A 34 14.04 -13.16 13.43
C GLY A 34 15.29 -14.06 13.47
N GLU A 35 15.14 -15.39 13.45
CA GLU A 35 16.25 -16.35 13.44
C GLU A 35 16.45 -16.92 12.03
N VAL A 36 17.70 -16.98 11.55
CA VAL A 36 18.02 -17.53 10.24
C VAL A 36 18.16 -19.06 10.35
N LEU A 37 17.29 -19.80 9.68
CA LEU A 37 17.40 -21.26 9.58
C LEU A 37 18.58 -21.65 8.69
N THR A 38 19.37 -22.59 9.18
CA THR A 38 20.48 -23.19 8.42
C THR A 38 19.98 -24.49 7.77
N LEU A 39 19.64 -24.43 6.49
CA LEU A 39 19.11 -25.55 5.72
C LEU A 39 20.18 -26.07 4.75
N THR A 40 20.46 -27.38 4.77
CA THR A 40 21.41 -28.01 3.84
C THR A 40 20.69 -29.07 3.02
N PRO A 41 20.58 -28.91 1.69
CA PRO A 41 21.01 -27.78 0.86
C PRO A 41 20.07 -26.58 1.06
N PRO A 42 20.53 -25.36 0.74
CA PRO A 42 19.72 -24.17 0.96
C PRO A 42 18.52 -24.11 0.01
N PRO A 43 17.47 -23.35 0.38
CA PRO A 43 16.46 -22.88 -0.57
C PRO A 43 17.10 -22.21 -1.79
N LEU A 44 16.40 -22.25 -2.92
CA LEU A 44 16.91 -21.77 -4.21
C LEU A 44 15.97 -20.71 -4.79
N TRP A 45 16.51 -19.65 -5.37
CA TRP A 45 15.76 -18.55 -5.97
C TRP A 45 16.13 -18.41 -7.44
N ASP A 46 15.13 -18.36 -8.32
CA ASP A 46 15.34 -18.26 -9.77
C ASP A 46 15.08 -16.86 -10.34
N GLY A 47 14.96 -15.85 -9.48
CA GLY A 47 14.56 -14.50 -9.89
C GLY A 47 13.06 -14.23 -9.73
N ARG A 48 12.23 -15.27 -9.53
CA ARG A 48 10.77 -15.14 -9.45
C ARG A 48 10.14 -15.95 -8.32
N GLU A 49 10.63 -17.15 -8.07
CA GLU A 49 10.08 -18.10 -7.10
C GLU A 49 11.16 -18.63 -6.15
N LEU A 50 10.75 -18.86 -4.90
CA LEU A 50 11.59 -19.50 -3.90
C LEU A 50 11.25 -20.99 -3.89
N TRP A 51 12.27 -21.80 -4.14
CA TRP A 51 12.19 -23.25 -4.23
C TRP A 51 12.78 -23.87 -2.97
N LEU A 52 11.98 -24.65 -2.27
CA LEU A 52 12.38 -25.33 -1.04
C LEU A 52 12.61 -26.82 -1.34
N PRO A 53 13.81 -27.37 -1.07
CA PRO A 53 14.04 -28.82 -1.15
C PRO A 53 13.03 -29.61 -0.31
N VAL A 54 12.45 -30.67 -0.90
CA VAL A 54 11.36 -31.46 -0.30
C VAL A 54 11.73 -32.05 1.06
N LYS A 55 13.00 -32.43 1.26
CA LYS A 55 13.48 -32.99 2.53
C LYS A 55 13.38 -32.05 3.73
N HIS A 56 13.25 -30.74 3.49
CA HIS A 56 13.02 -29.77 4.56
C HIS A 56 11.55 -29.73 4.99
N LEU A 57 10.60 -30.29 4.23
CA LEU A 57 9.18 -30.23 4.57
C LEU A 57 8.87 -30.98 5.86
N GLU A 58 9.41 -32.20 6.04
CA GLU A 58 9.27 -32.96 7.28
C GLU A 58 10.01 -32.29 8.45
N ALA A 59 11.17 -31.69 8.20
CA ALA A 59 11.90 -30.91 9.21
C ALA A 59 11.17 -29.64 9.64
N LEU A 60 10.33 -29.08 8.76
CA LEU A 60 9.39 -28.00 9.03
C LEU A 60 8.02 -28.53 9.52
N GLY A 61 7.93 -29.84 9.82
CA GLY A 61 6.76 -30.55 10.35
C GLY A 61 5.53 -30.57 9.45
N ILE A 62 5.72 -30.39 8.14
CA ILE A 62 4.71 -30.58 7.12
C ILE A 62 4.73 -32.06 6.75
N VAL A 63 3.64 -32.77 7.06
CA VAL A 63 3.48 -34.18 6.67
C VAL A 63 3.17 -34.25 5.19
N VAL A 64 3.90 -35.09 4.47
CA VAL A 64 3.81 -35.22 3.02
C VAL A 64 3.74 -36.69 2.61
N GLU A 65 2.92 -37.00 1.61
CA GLU A 65 2.88 -38.31 0.95
C GLU A 65 3.38 -38.13 -0.48
N ARG A 66 4.37 -38.91 -0.90
CA ARG A 66 4.94 -38.80 -2.24
C ARG A 66 4.30 -39.81 -3.18
N GLU A 67 3.85 -39.32 -4.34
CA GLU A 67 3.33 -40.13 -5.45
C GLU A 67 4.01 -39.68 -6.75
N GLY A 68 5.17 -40.28 -7.07
CA GLY A 68 5.94 -39.93 -8.27
C GLY A 68 6.50 -38.49 -8.23
N GLU A 69 6.09 -37.66 -9.20
CA GLU A 69 6.43 -36.23 -9.33
C GLU A 69 5.50 -35.30 -8.52
N ARG A 70 4.59 -35.89 -7.76
CA ARG A 70 3.59 -35.19 -6.97
C ARG A 70 3.82 -35.42 -5.49
N LEU A 71 3.52 -34.38 -4.73
CA LEU A 71 3.58 -34.42 -3.28
C LEU A 71 2.20 -34.04 -2.74
N ARG A 72 1.56 -34.99 -2.07
CA ARG A 72 0.24 -34.82 -1.46
C ARG A 72 0.43 -34.35 -0.03
N LEU A 73 -0.39 -33.39 0.38
CA LEU A 73 -0.50 -32.90 1.75
C LEU A 73 -1.73 -33.57 2.39
N PRO A 74 -1.58 -34.69 3.12
CA PRO A 74 -2.70 -35.44 3.69
C PRO A 74 -3.35 -34.73 4.89
N GLN A 75 -2.59 -33.87 5.57
CA GLN A 75 -3.04 -33.12 6.74
C GLN A 75 -3.07 -31.63 6.41
N LEU A 76 -4.23 -31.18 5.96
CA LEU A 76 -4.52 -29.76 5.76
C LEU A 76 -5.53 -29.31 6.82
N PRO A 77 -5.65 -27.98 7.08
CA PRO A 77 -6.71 -27.46 7.92
C PRO A 77 -8.09 -28.01 7.48
N ALA A 78 -9.00 -28.24 8.43
CA ALA A 78 -10.29 -28.93 8.19
C ALA A 78 -11.13 -28.39 7.02
N ASP A 79 -10.88 -27.14 6.61
CA ASP A 79 -11.56 -26.42 5.53
C ASP A 79 -10.86 -26.54 4.16
N SER A 80 -9.83 -27.38 4.03
CA SER A 80 -9.02 -27.53 2.82
C SER A 80 -8.94 -28.98 2.35
N PRO A 81 -9.38 -29.31 1.12
CA PRO A 81 -9.24 -30.66 0.59
C PRO A 81 -7.76 -31.01 0.41
N SER A 82 -7.39 -32.29 0.53
CA SER A 82 -6.01 -32.76 0.29
C SER A 82 -5.46 -32.16 -1.00
N ALA A 83 -4.31 -31.50 -0.90
CA ALA A 83 -3.77 -30.69 -1.99
C ALA A 83 -2.47 -31.31 -2.51
N THR A 84 -2.35 -31.41 -3.84
CA THR A 84 -1.17 -31.98 -4.51
C THR A 84 -0.26 -30.88 -5.07
N LEU A 85 0.96 -30.77 -4.54
CA LEU A 85 2.03 -29.93 -5.05
C LEU A 85 2.76 -30.60 -6.21
N LEU A 86 3.09 -29.81 -7.24
CA LEU A 86 3.99 -30.24 -8.30
C LEU A 86 5.43 -30.02 -7.86
N LEU A 87 6.25 -31.06 -8.02
CA LEU A 87 7.66 -31.00 -7.72
C LEU A 87 8.44 -30.50 -8.95
N SER A 88 9.59 -29.86 -8.72
CA SER A 88 10.50 -29.49 -9.80
C SER A 88 11.94 -29.79 -9.40
N MET A 89 12.67 -30.38 -10.34
CA MET A 89 14.11 -30.59 -10.19
C MET A 89 14.84 -29.26 -10.40
N LYS A 90 15.67 -28.89 -9.42
CA LYS A 90 16.45 -27.66 -9.43
C LYS A 90 17.91 -28.00 -9.19
N GLN A 91 18.77 -27.57 -10.09
CA GLN A 91 20.21 -27.81 -10.00
C GLN A 91 20.89 -26.53 -9.48
N PRO A 92 21.44 -26.53 -8.24
CA PRO A 92 22.02 -25.33 -7.62
C PRO A 92 23.24 -24.77 -8.37
N ALA A 93 24.03 -25.65 -8.98
CA ALA A 93 25.24 -25.32 -9.74
C ALA A 93 25.54 -26.43 -10.76
N PRO A 94 26.31 -26.16 -11.84
CA PRO A 94 26.58 -27.14 -12.91
C PRO A 94 27.13 -28.49 -12.42
N ASN A 95 27.89 -28.48 -11.31
CA ASN A 95 28.52 -29.68 -10.73
C ASN A 95 27.81 -30.17 -9.45
N ALA A 96 26.71 -29.54 -9.04
CA ALA A 96 25.94 -29.96 -7.86
C ALA A 96 24.85 -30.96 -8.26
N PRO A 97 24.53 -31.94 -7.37
CA PRO A 97 23.41 -32.84 -7.62
C PRO A 97 22.09 -32.04 -7.66
N PRO A 98 21.16 -32.38 -8.56
CA PRO A 98 19.87 -31.71 -8.62
C PRO A 98 19.01 -32.09 -7.43
N GLU A 99 18.28 -31.11 -6.91
CA GLU A 99 17.39 -31.25 -5.75
C GLU A 99 15.94 -31.16 -6.19
N LEU A 100 15.10 -32.03 -5.63
CA LEU A 100 13.66 -31.98 -5.85
C LEU A 100 13.06 -30.94 -4.92
N CYS A 101 12.44 -29.90 -5.48
CA CYS A 101 11.94 -28.75 -4.74
C CYS A 101 10.44 -28.53 -4.93
N VAL A 102 9.82 -27.88 -3.94
CA VAL A 102 8.47 -27.30 -4.03
C VAL A 102 8.55 -25.78 -4.13
N PRO A 103 7.63 -25.14 -4.89
CA PRO A 103 7.50 -23.69 -4.89
C PRO A 103 6.87 -23.22 -3.56
N VAL A 104 7.57 -22.37 -2.82
CA VAL A 104 7.18 -21.94 -1.47
C VAL A 104 5.85 -21.19 -1.50
N ARG A 105 5.59 -20.37 -2.53
CA ARG A 105 4.32 -19.63 -2.62
C ARG A 105 3.10 -20.55 -2.75
N ASP A 106 3.23 -21.64 -3.51
CA ASP A 106 2.13 -22.61 -3.66
C ASP A 106 1.98 -23.48 -2.40
N LEU A 107 3.10 -23.87 -1.79
CA LEU A 107 3.10 -24.57 -0.50
C LEU A 107 2.36 -23.76 0.57
N VAL A 108 2.76 -22.49 0.77
CA VAL A 108 2.17 -21.58 1.76
C VAL A 108 0.68 -21.38 1.50
N ARG A 109 0.27 -21.20 0.24
CA ARG A 109 -1.15 -21.08 -0.13
C ARG A 109 -1.95 -22.31 0.31
N ARG A 110 -1.43 -23.52 0.08
CA ARG A 110 -2.13 -24.77 0.39
C ARG A 110 -2.26 -25.03 1.89
N VAL A 111 -1.27 -24.61 2.68
CA VAL A 111 -1.35 -24.72 4.15
C VAL A 111 -2.11 -23.55 4.80
N GLY A 112 -2.76 -22.69 4.01
CA GLY A 112 -3.66 -21.64 4.49
C GLY A 112 -3.00 -20.29 4.77
N GLY A 113 -1.82 -20.03 4.21
CA GLY A 113 -1.08 -18.77 4.34
C GLY A 113 -1.04 -17.92 3.08
N TYR A 114 -0.57 -16.68 3.24
CA TYR A 114 -0.25 -15.76 2.15
C TYR A 114 1.26 -15.56 2.04
N THR A 115 1.75 -15.23 0.84
CA THR A 115 3.13 -14.77 0.64
C THR A 115 3.17 -13.38 0.04
N ARG A 116 4.04 -12.53 0.58
CA ARG A 116 4.33 -11.20 0.06
C ARG A 116 5.82 -11.06 -0.22
N TRP A 117 6.17 -10.74 -1.46
CA TRP A 117 7.53 -10.36 -1.82
C TRP A 117 7.75 -8.86 -1.63
N ASP A 118 8.86 -8.51 -1.00
CA ASP A 118 9.37 -7.15 -0.85
C ASP A 118 10.66 -7.03 -1.65
N GLU A 119 10.65 -6.24 -2.73
CA GLU A 119 11.77 -6.11 -3.65
C GLU A 119 12.95 -5.34 -3.04
N ALA A 120 12.66 -4.36 -2.19
CA ALA A 120 13.68 -3.51 -1.57
C ALA A 120 14.55 -4.29 -0.59
N THR A 121 13.92 -5.17 0.19
CA THR A 121 14.60 -6.02 1.17
C THR A 121 14.88 -7.44 0.65
N ARG A 122 14.36 -7.77 -0.53
CA ARG A 122 14.37 -9.11 -1.15
C ARG A 122 13.82 -10.20 -0.20
N THR A 123 12.70 -9.87 0.44
CA THR A 123 12.09 -10.68 1.50
C THR A 123 10.78 -11.30 1.05
N LEU A 124 10.59 -12.61 1.24
CA LEU A 124 9.30 -13.28 1.01
C LEU A 124 8.54 -13.48 2.33
N THR A 125 7.77 -12.49 2.81
CA THR A 125 6.99 -12.64 4.05
C THR A 125 5.85 -13.66 3.92
N VAL A 126 5.70 -14.54 4.92
CA VAL A 126 4.50 -15.40 5.08
C VAL A 126 3.55 -14.77 6.09
N LEU A 127 2.26 -14.70 5.76
CA LEU A 127 1.20 -14.11 6.60
C LEU A 127 0.06 -15.12 6.83
N ALA A 128 -0.58 -15.04 8.00
CA ALA A 128 -1.82 -15.72 8.32
C ALA A 128 -3.01 -15.08 7.58
N HIS A 129 -4.15 -15.76 7.54
CA HIS A 129 -5.44 -15.19 7.12
C HIS A 129 -6.39 -15.07 8.29
N LEU A 130 -7.23 -14.04 8.29
CA LEU A 130 -8.44 -14.03 9.12
C LEU A 130 -9.45 -15.00 8.50
N LYS A 131 -9.80 -16.05 9.23
CA LYS A 131 -10.80 -17.06 8.82
C LYS A 131 -12.22 -16.60 9.14
N SER A 132 -12.43 -16.13 10.37
CA SER A 132 -13.74 -15.68 10.82
C SER A 132 -13.62 -14.59 11.88
N ALA A 133 -14.65 -13.75 11.91
CA ALA A 133 -14.88 -12.78 12.97
C ALA A 133 -16.37 -12.84 13.33
N ARG A 134 -16.70 -13.22 14.56
CA ARG A 134 -18.08 -13.41 15.01
C ARG A 134 -18.34 -12.61 16.27
N LEU A 135 -19.37 -11.78 16.23
CA LEU A 135 -19.88 -11.03 17.36
C LEU A 135 -21.15 -11.71 17.87
N GLN A 136 -21.16 -12.09 19.14
CA GLN A 136 -22.34 -12.73 19.75
C GLN A 136 -23.43 -11.70 20.05
N GLU A 137 -24.71 -12.10 19.91
CA GLU A 137 -25.86 -11.20 20.12
C GLU A 137 -26.21 -11.02 21.59
N ASN A 138 -26.10 -12.09 22.38
CA ASN A 138 -26.51 -12.13 23.79
C ASN A 138 -25.36 -11.89 24.77
N GLN A 139 -24.12 -11.81 24.28
CA GLN A 139 -22.94 -11.50 25.07
C GLN A 139 -22.07 -10.54 24.28
N PRO A 140 -21.43 -9.55 24.93
CA PRO A 140 -20.54 -8.64 24.25
C PRO A 140 -19.20 -9.33 23.96
N THR A 141 -19.18 -10.43 23.21
CA THR A 141 -17.97 -11.21 22.96
C THR A 141 -17.71 -11.29 21.46
N LEU A 142 -16.53 -10.81 21.05
CA LEU A 142 -16.01 -10.98 19.70
C LEU A 142 -15.04 -12.17 19.66
N THR A 143 -15.38 -13.19 18.88
CA THR A 143 -14.51 -14.34 18.61
C THR A 143 -13.84 -14.15 17.26
N LEU A 144 -12.50 -14.23 17.23
CA LEU A 144 -11.72 -14.17 16.01
C LEU A 144 -10.96 -15.48 15.79
N GLN A 145 -10.86 -15.91 14.53
CA GLN A 145 -10.08 -17.08 14.15
C GLN A 145 -9.16 -16.76 12.97
N THR A 146 -7.91 -17.19 13.04
CA THR A 146 -6.90 -17.05 11.98
C THR A 146 -6.37 -18.39 11.52
N SER A 147 -5.72 -18.44 10.35
CA SER A 147 -5.12 -19.67 9.83
C SER A 147 -3.81 -20.05 10.51
N PHE A 148 -3.06 -19.08 11.01
CA PHE A 148 -1.89 -19.26 11.88
C PHE A 148 -1.96 -18.30 13.06
N THR A 149 -1.23 -18.59 14.12
CA THR A 149 -1.09 -17.69 15.27
C THR A 149 -0.58 -16.33 14.81
N VAL A 150 -1.18 -15.25 15.31
CA VAL A 150 -0.84 -13.85 15.00
C VAL A 150 -0.58 -13.06 16.29
N LYS A 151 0.20 -11.98 16.19
CA LYS A 151 0.37 -11.02 17.29
C LYS A 151 -0.80 -10.07 17.20
N TRP A 152 -1.43 -9.76 18.32
CA TRP A 152 -2.56 -8.85 18.30
C TRP A 152 -2.46 -7.76 19.34
N ARG A 153 -3.12 -6.63 19.05
CA ARG A 153 -3.21 -5.48 19.96
C ARG A 153 -4.63 -4.94 19.92
N VAL A 154 -5.25 -4.78 21.08
CA VAL A 154 -6.53 -4.09 21.22
C VAL A 154 -6.33 -2.76 21.91
N PHE A 155 -7.00 -1.72 21.43
CA PHE A 155 -6.97 -0.40 22.03
C PHE A 155 -8.25 0.34 21.68
N THR A 156 -8.55 1.41 22.41
CA THR A 156 -9.74 2.22 22.16
C THR A 156 -9.37 3.54 21.48
N LEU A 157 -10.31 4.09 20.72
CA LEU A 157 -10.28 5.45 20.21
C LEU A 157 -11.51 6.19 20.70
N GLN A 158 -11.38 7.47 21.02
CA GLN A 158 -12.50 8.33 21.39
C GLN A 158 -13.03 9.06 20.14
N ASP A 159 -14.23 9.65 20.26
CA ASP A 159 -14.85 10.54 19.26
C ASP A 159 -14.90 10.02 17.80
N PRO A 160 -15.81 9.07 17.46
CA PRO A 160 -16.69 8.33 18.36
C PRO A 160 -15.95 7.18 19.09
N PRO A 161 -16.48 6.68 20.22
CA PRO A 161 -15.96 5.49 20.90
C PRO A 161 -15.79 4.33 19.94
N ARG A 162 -14.56 3.80 19.84
CA ARG A 162 -14.24 2.66 18.99
C ARG A 162 -13.31 1.70 19.71
N LEU A 163 -13.57 0.41 19.58
CA LEU A 163 -12.61 -0.65 19.90
C LEU A 163 -11.87 -1.05 18.63
N VAL A 164 -10.54 -1.01 18.67
CA VAL A 164 -9.67 -1.33 17.53
C VAL A 164 -8.83 -2.54 17.88
N ILE A 165 -8.79 -3.52 16.97
CA ILE A 165 -8.04 -4.76 17.10
C ILE A 165 -7.11 -4.88 15.90
N ASP A 166 -5.80 -4.85 16.14
CA ASP A 166 -4.76 -5.11 15.14
C ASP A 166 -4.34 -6.57 15.20
N LEU A 167 -4.30 -7.26 14.06
CA LEU A 167 -3.80 -8.61 13.87
C LEU A 167 -2.54 -8.55 12.99
N GLN A 168 -1.39 -8.51 13.64
CA GLN A 168 -0.07 -8.43 13.01
C GLN A 168 0.41 -9.82 12.56
N GLY A 169 1.03 -9.87 11.39
CA GLY A 169 1.32 -11.11 10.67
C GLY A 169 0.10 -11.67 9.93
N CYS A 170 -0.94 -10.86 9.71
CA CYS A 170 -2.20 -11.27 9.08
C CYS A 170 -2.44 -10.51 7.78
N ALA A 171 -2.98 -11.20 6.77
CA ALA A 171 -3.48 -10.65 5.53
C ALA A 171 -4.97 -11.01 5.35
N LEU A 172 -5.74 -10.11 4.76
CA LEU A 172 -7.09 -10.44 4.35
C LEU A 172 -7.06 -11.28 3.05
N PRO A 173 -7.79 -12.41 2.98
CA PRO A 173 -7.94 -13.15 1.74
C PRO A 173 -8.69 -12.33 0.67
N GLU A 174 -8.68 -12.79 -0.59
CA GLU A 174 -9.36 -12.11 -1.71
C GLU A 174 -10.84 -11.85 -1.44
N GLN A 175 -11.49 -12.75 -0.70
CA GLN A 175 -12.82 -12.57 -0.13
C GLN A 175 -12.68 -12.49 1.39
N PRO A 176 -12.52 -11.28 1.96
CA PRO A 176 -12.37 -11.14 3.40
C PRO A 176 -13.64 -11.61 4.12
N PRO A 177 -13.51 -12.33 5.24
CA PRO A 177 -14.68 -12.66 6.04
C PRO A 177 -15.34 -11.37 6.52
N GLN A 178 -16.67 -11.32 6.42
CA GLN A 178 -17.44 -10.26 7.05
C GLN A 178 -17.61 -10.54 8.54
N LEU A 179 -17.93 -9.51 9.31
CA LEU A 179 -18.32 -9.73 10.71
C LEU A 179 -19.65 -10.48 10.72
N GLU A 180 -19.67 -11.68 11.30
CA GLU A 180 -20.88 -12.45 11.54
C GLU A 180 -21.53 -12.00 12.85
N GLY A 181 -22.85 -11.88 12.85
CA GLY A 181 -23.62 -11.47 14.02
C GLY A 181 -23.58 -9.96 14.31
N SER A 182 -24.31 -9.56 15.34
CA SER A 182 -24.46 -8.16 15.76
C SER A 182 -24.64 -8.09 17.27
N HIS A 183 -24.25 -6.99 17.89
CA HIS A 183 -24.50 -6.73 19.30
C HIS A 183 -25.05 -5.30 19.46
N PRO A 184 -26.05 -5.04 20.33
CA PRO A 184 -26.66 -3.71 20.48
C PRO A 184 -25.69 -2.57 20.80
N GLU A 185 -24.53 -2.90 21.39
CA GLU A 185 -23.49 -1.93 21.73
C GLU A 185 -22.57 -1.55 20.57
N VAL A 186 -22.59 -2.29 19.47
CA VAL A 186 -21.73 -2.08 18.29
C VAL A 186 -22.57 -1.48 17.18
N LYS A 187 -22.35 -0.19 16.89
CA LYS A 187 -23.06 0.54 15.82
C LYS A 187 -22.60 0.11 14.44
N THR A 188 -21.29 0.03 14.26
CA THR A 188 -20.68 -0.38 12.99
C THR A 188 -19.42 -1.20 13.26
N ALA A 189 -19.10 -2.11 12.35
CA ALA A 189 -17.87 -2.87 12.37
C ALA A 189 -17.19 -2.82 11.02
N ARG A 190 -15.87 -2.70 11.01
CA ARG A 190 -15.05 -2.70 9.78
C ARG A 190 -13.85 -3.59 9.96
N ILE A 191 -13.60 -4.43 8.96
CA ILE A 191 -12.40 -5.26 8.86
C ILE A 191 -11.65 -4.79 7.62
N ALA A 192 -10.38 -4.39 7.76
CA ALA A 192 -9.58 -3.89 6.65
C ALA A 192 -8.11 -4.27 6.81
N GLN A 193 -7.40 -4.38 5.69
CA GLN A 193 -5.94 -4.44 5.71
C GLN A 193 -5.42 -3.05 6.12
N PHE A 194 -4.86 -2.92 7.32
CA PHE A 194 -4.35 -1.65 7.83
C PHE A 194 -2.98 -1.31 7.23
N ASP A 195 -2.10 -2.31 7.18
CA ASP A 195 -0.79 -2.22 6.56
C ASP A 195 -0.41 -3.57 5.93
N PRO A 196 0.70 -3.67 5.18
CA PRO A 196 1.17 -4.89 4.53
C PRO A 196 1.12 -6.21 5.31
N GLN A 197 1.20 -6.15 6.63
CA GLN A 197 1.29 -7.32 7.50
C GLN A 197 0.23 -7.28 8.61
N THR A 198 -0.67 -6.29 8.63
CA THR A 198 -1.63 -6.12 9.73
C THR A 198 -3.06 -5.98 9.21
N VAL A 199 -3.95 -6.87 9.64
CA VAL A 199 -5.40 -6.70 9.51
C VAL A 199 -5.93 -5.94 10.71
N ARG A 200 -6.77 -4.94 10.51
CA ARG A 200 -7.40 -4.17 11.58
C ARG A 200 -8.92 -4.37 11.56
N LEU A 201 -9.47 -4.70 12.72
CA LEU A 201 -10.89 -4.63 13.00
C LEU A 201 -11.18 -3.36 13.81
N VAL A 202 -12.22 -2.63 13.44
CA VAL A 202 -12.69 -1.44 14.15
C VAL A 202 -14.17 -1.63 14.43
N LEU A 203 -14.55 -1.66 15.71
CA LEU A 203 -15.92 -1.66 16.17
C LEU A 203 -16.24 -0.27 16.71
N GLU A 204 -17.19 0.44 16.10
CA GLU A 204 -17.75 1.67 16.67
C GLU A 204 -18.77 1.29 17.74
N THR A 205 -18.57 1.76 18.97
CA THR A 205 -19.37 1.35 20.13
C THR A 205 -20.19 2.51 20.71
N ASN A 206 -21.21 2.18 21.50
CA ASN A 206 -22.00 3.19 22.23
C ASN A 206 -21.21 3.85 23.38
N THR A 207 -20.32 3.11 24.05
CA THR A 207 -19.48 3.56 25.18
C THR A 207 -18.05 2.99 25.10
N LEU A 208 -17.07 3.65 25.73
CA LEU A 208 -15.68 3.16 25.82
C LEU A 208 -15.55 2.06 26.88
N ARG A 209 -14.94 0.93 26.55
CA ARG A 209 -14.75 -0.23 27.43
C ARG A 209 -13.33 -0.80 27.28
N GLU A 210 -12.68 -1.17 28.39
CA GLU A 210 -11.47 -2.01 28.49
C GLU A 210 -11.68 -2.99 29.66
N ARG A 211 -11.12 -4.20 29.77
CA ARG A 211 -10.61 -5.23 28.84
C ARG A 211 -10.55 -6.53 29.68
N ASN A 212 -11.01 -7.67 29.14
CA ASN A 212 -10.40 -8.98 29.38
C ASN A 212 -10.38 -9.67 28.01
N ALA A 213 -9.18 -9.87 27.47
CA ALA A 213 -8.99 -10.58 26.21
C ALA A 213 -8.17 -11.82 26.53
N GLU A 214 -8.82 -12.97 26.43
CA GLU A 214 -8.25 -14.28 26.72
C GLU A 214 -8.29 -15.13 25.45
N GLY A 215 -7.21 -15.85 25.19
CA GLY A 215 -7.12 -16.71 24.01
C GLY A 215 -5.72 -17.25 23.78
N VAL A 216 -5.64 -18.44 23.19
CA VAL A 216 -4.41 -19.17 22.91
C VAL A 216 -4.32 -19.38 21.39
N ASP A 217 -3.17 -19.10 20.80
CA ASP A 217 -2.84 -19.39 19.39
C ASP A 217 -3.70 -18.71 18.32
N SER A 218 -4.47 -19.49 17.54
CA SER A 218 -5.14 -19.05 16.30
C SER A 218 -6.64 -18.73 16.50
N GLN A 219 -7.14 -18.79 17.73
CA GLN A 219 -8.51 -18.45 18.11
C GLN A 219 -8.53 -17.72 19.45
N TRP A 220 -9.25 -16.61 19.54
CA TRP A 220 -9.36 -15.85 20.79
C TRP A 220 -10.69 -15.12 20.93
N GLU A 221 -11.06 -14.80 22.17
CA GLU A 221 -12.29 -14.12 22.53
C GLU A 221 -12.00 -12.77 23.21
N ILE A 222 -12.76 -11.75 22.85
CA ILE A 222 -12.65 -10.41 23.41
C ILE A 222 -14.00 -10.03 24.02
N ALA A 223 -14.07 -9.99 25.34
CA ALA A 223 -15.27 -9.57 26.07
C ALA A 223 -15.35 -8.03 26.20
N LEU A 224 -16.51 -7.44 25.97
CA LEU A 224 -16.84 -6.01 26.10
C LEU A 224 -17.68 -5.80 27.39
N VAL A 225 -17.09 -6.05 28.56
CA VAL A 225 -17.80 -5.99 29.86
C VAL A 225 -17.91 -4.54 30.40
N GLU A 226 -18.92 -4.27 31.23
CA GLU A 226 -19.09 -3.03 32.01
C GLU A 226 -18.04 -2.90 33.13
N SER A 227 -17.59 -1.67 33.41
CA SER A 227 -16.92 -1.37 34.68
C SER A 227 -17.95 -1.12 35.78
N SER A 228 -17.96 -1.93 36.84
CA SER A 228 -18.49 -1.48 38.13
C SER A 228 -17.56 -0.42 38.73
N PRO A 229 -18.06 0.61 39.42
CA PRO A 229 -17.19 1.53 40.14
C PRO A 229 -16.52 0.77 41.29
N SER A 230 -15.21 0.53 41.20
CA SER A 230 -14.44 0.21 42.39
C SER A 230 -14.40 1.47 43.27
N PRO A 231 -14.60 1.34 44.59
CA PRO A 231 -14.50 2.48 45.49
C PRO A 231 -13.12 3.10 45.34
N GLN A 232 -13.07 4.43 45.19
CA GLN A 232 -11.84 5.17 45.41
C GLN A 232 -11.27 4.72 46.76
N PRO A 233 -9.97 4.38 46.86
CA PRO A 233 -9.35 4.35 48.17
C PRO A 233 -9.59 5.73 48.77
N VAL A 234 -10.28 5.77 49.92
CA VAL A 234 -10.26 6.94 50.78
C VAL A 234 -8.79 7.32 50.93
N ALA A 235 -8.45 8.55 50.57
CA ALA A 235 -7.13 9.10 50.79
C ALA A 235 -6.80 8.96 52.28
N GLN A 236 -5.97 7.97 52.61
CA GLN A 236 -5.10 8.12 53.76
C GLN A 236 -4.00 9.07 53.32
N GLU A 237 -3.89 10.20 54.01
CA GLU A 237 -2.72 11.07 53.92
C GLU A 237 -1.46 10.22 54.15
N ALA A 238 -0.78 9.89 53.05
CA ALA A 238 0.61 9.51 53.08
C ALA A 238 1.44 10.79 53.29
N PRO A 239 2.52 10.73 54.09
CA PRO A 239 3.33 11.89 54.41
C PRO A 239 3.90 12.51 53.13
N ALA A 240 3.95 13.84 53.09
CA ALA A 240 4.37 14.63 51.96
C ALA A 240 5.69 14.13 51.35
N GLU A 241 5.60 13.44 50.21
CA GLU A 241 6.74 13.28 49.32
C GLU A 241 6.98 14.62 48.62
N SER A 242 8.24 15.06 48.68
CA SER A 242 8.69 16.30 48.05
C SER A 242 8.41 16.26 46.54
N PRO A 243 8.03 17.40 45.92
CA PRO A 243 7.65 17.43 44.52
C PRO A 243 8.84 16.97 43.67
N VAL A 244 8.63 15.89 42.91
CA VAL A 244 9.48 15.58 41.76
C VAL A 244 9.32 16.76 40.79
N PRO A 245 10.42 17.42 40.37
CA PRO A 245 10.32 18.53 39.43
C PRO A 245 9.58 18.06 38.18
N ALA A 246 8.55 18.80 37.76
CA ALA A 246 7.92 18.60 36.46
C ALA A 246 9.02 18.74 35.40
N THR A 247 9.38 17.63 34.76
CA THR A 247 10.26 17.69 33.59
C THR A 247 9.54 18.53 32.55
N PRO A 248 10.10 19.68 32.12
CA PRO A 248 9.43 20.53 31.15
C PRO A 248 9.17 19.72 29.89
N THR A 249 7.92 19.70 29.42
CA THR A 249 7.59 19.10 28.14
C THR A 249 8.38 19.85 27.07
N PRO A 250 9.25 19.18 26.29
CA PRO A 250 10.13 19.89 25.38
C PRO A 250 9.30 20.64 24.33
N THR A 251 9.55 21.95 24.24
CA THR A 251 8.98 22.83 23.21
C THR A 251 9.37 22.29 21.83
N PHE A 252 8.40 22.15 20.92
CA PHE A 252 8.69 21.73 19.55
C PHE A 252 9.60 22.75 18.86
N GLN A 253 10.75 22.29 18.37
CA GLN A 253 11.64 23.08 17.53
C GLN A 253 11.55 22.58 16.09
N LEU A 254 11.51 23.51 15.14
CA LEU A 254 11.56 23.17 13.72
C LEU A 254 12.99 22.75 13.34
N PRO A 255 13.24 21.48 12.98
CA PRO A 255 14.59 21.06 12.63
C PRO A 255 15.01 21.59 11.25
N PRO A 256 16.32 21.76 11.03
CA PRO A 256 16.84 22.18 9.73
C PRO A 256 16.61 21.10 8.65
N LEU A 257 16.61 21.53 7.39
CA LEU A 257 16.73 20.62 6.25
C LEU A 257 18.19 20.23 6.04
N GLU A 258 18.48 18.94 6.09
CA GLU A 258 19.82 18.40 5.85
C GLU A 258 19.97 17.97 4.39
N ARG A 259 21.04 18.39 3.71
CA ARG A 259 21.35 17.89 2.37
C ARG A 259 21.81 16.44 2.46
N THR A 260 21.33 15.62 1.53
CA THR A 260 21.78 14.23 1.33
C THR A 260 22.34 14.09 -0.09
N PRO A 261 23.10 13.02 -0.41
CA PRO A 261 23.64 12.83 -1.75
C PRO A 261 22.58 12.88 -2.86
N ASP A 262 21.36 12.43 -2.56
CA ASP A 262 20.27 12.30 -3.53
C ASP A 262 19.13 13.33 -3.34
N GLY A 263 19.27 14.27 -2.38
CA GLY A 263 18.24 15.27 -2.10
C GLY A 263 18.35 15.93 -0.74
N VAL A 264 17.25 15.94 0.03
CA VAL A 264 17.17 16.55 1.37
C VAL A 264 16.44 15.65 2.36
N SER A 265 16.78 15.78 3.64
CA SER A 265 16.13 15.08 4.74
C SER A 265 15.66 16.07 5.80
N LEU A 266 14.44 15.88 6.28
CA LEU A 266 13.94 16.53 7.48
C LEU A 266 13.85 15.48 8.58
N ARG A 267 14.71 15.58 9.59
CA ARG A 267 14.74 14.68 10.74
C ARG A 267 13.96 15.28 11.90
N LEU A 268 12.81 14.69 12.20
CA LEU A 268 11.91 15.14 13.25
C LEU A 268 12.11 14.28 14.50
N PRO A 269 12.50 14.86 15.65
CA PRO A 269 12.49 14.11 16.91
C PRO A 269 11.05 13.79 17.28
N VAL A 270 10.75 12.51 17.47
CA VAL A 270 9.40 12.03 17.81
C VAL A 270 9.48 10.88 18.80
N PRO A 271 8.47 10.68 19.67
CA PRO A 271 8.44 9.54 20.57
C PRO A 271 8.57 8.19 19.81
N PRO A 272 9.15 7.15 20.45
CA PRO A 272 9.20 5.82 19.86
C PRO A 272 7.83 5.33 19.40
N ASN A 273 7.80 4.62 18.27
CA ASN A 273 6.59 4.09 17.65
C ASN A 273 5.59 5.15 17.14
N THR A 274 5.99 6.42 17.01
CA THR A 274 5.18 7.45 16.37
C THR A 274 4.80 7.00 14.95
N ARG A 275 3.49 7.00 14.66
CA ARG A 275 2.95 6.73 13.32
C ARG A 275 2.35 8.03 12.77
N PRO A 276 3.14 8.85 12.08
CA PRO A 276 2.71 10.15 11.60
C PRO A 276 1.76 10.01 10.42
N ARG A 277 0.84 10.96 10.29
CA ARG A 277 -0.02 11.06 9.11
C ARG A 277 0.65 11.97 8.08
N MET A 278 0.85 11.47 6.87
CA MET A 278 1.40 12.24 5.75
C MET A 278 0.35 12.39 4.64
N LEU A 279 0.13 13.61 4.19
CA LEU A 279 -0.78 13.96 3.09
C LEU A 279 -0.01 14.74 2.03
N PHE A 280 -0.42 14.57 0.77
CA PHE A 280 0.08 15.33 -0.37
C PHE A 280 -1.06 16.17 -0.90
N LEU A 281 -0.81 17.46 -1.11
CA LEU A 281 -1.79 18.40 -1.62
C LEU A 281 -1.28 19.03 -2.91
N GLU A 282 -2.21 19.29 -3.81
CA GLU A 282 -2.03 20.05 -5.03
C GLU A 282 -2.45 21.52 -4.87
N ASP A 283 -2.01 22.33 -5.83
CA ASP A 283 -2.38 23.72 -6.05
C ASP A 283 -2.39 24.60 -4.78
N PRO A 284 -1.20 24.93 -4.23
CA PRO A 284 0.15 24.51 -4.65
C PRO A 284 0.57 23.17 -4.06
N LEU A 285 1.64 22.60 -4.63
CA LEU A 285 2.27 21.35 -4.18
C LEU A 285 2.73 21.47 -2.72
N ARG A 286 2.16 20.65 -1.83
CA ARG A 286 2.52 20.61 -0.41
C ARG A 286 2.59 19.19 0.13
N ILE A 287 3.48 18.97 1.09
CA ILE A 287 3.45 17.80 1.97
C ILE A 287 3.00 18.28 3.35
N VAL A 288 1.97 17.63 3.90
CA VAL A 288 1.49 17.87 5.26
C VAL A 288 1.85 16.65 6.10
N LEU A 289 2.51 16.88 7.23
CA LEU A 289 2.89 15.85 8.18
C LEU A 289 2.40 16.23 9.57
N GLU A 290 1.69 15.33 10.24
CA GLU A 290 1.25 15.51 11.62
C GLU A 290 2.09 14.64 12.55
N VAL A 291 2.75 15.28 13.52
CA VAL A 291 3.63 14.63 14.51
C VAL A 291 3.27 15.07 15.93
N PRO A 292 3.51 14.25 16.96
CA PRO A 292 3.35 14.67 18.36
C PRO A 292 4.26 15.85 18.71
N GLY A 293 3.73 16.82 19.44
CA GLY A 293 4.50 17.96 19.93
C GLY A 293 3.61 19.07 20.47
N ILE A 294 4.20 19.94 21.31
CA ILE A 294 3.54 21.16 21.78
C ILE A 294 4.27 22.35 21.17
N LEU A 295 3.50 23.20 20.49
CA LEU A 295 4.01 24.41 19.87
C LEU A 295 3.16 25.60 20.36
N GLN A 296 3.83 26.64 20.90
CA GLN A 296 3.15 27.82 21.45
C GLN A 296 2.74 28.82 20.36
N GLU A 297 3.57 28.96 19.32
CA GLU A 297 3.36 29.89 18.22
C GLU A 297 3.73 29.25 16.87
N THR A 298 3.16 29.76 15.78
CA THR A 298 3.49 29.23 14.45
C THR A 298 4.95 29.53 14.11
N LEU A 299 5.71 28.50 13.73
CA LEU A 299 7.07 28.65 13.23
C LEU A 299 7.06 28.57 11.70
N GLN A 300 7.88 29.38 11.05
CA GLN A 300 8.06 29.34 9.61
C GLN A 300 9.52 29.53 9.23
N GLN A 301 9.97 28.72 8.27
CA GLN A 301 11.27 28.88 7.62
C GLN A 301 11.06 28.94 6.11
N GLN A 302 11.74 29.87 5.44
CA GLN A 302 11.78 29.99 3.98
C GLN A 302 13.14 29.53 3.45
N PHE A 303 13.13 29.06 2.20
CA PHE A 303 14.28 28.51 1.51
C PHE A 303 14.29 29.03 0.08
N ASP A 304 15.34 29.75 -0.28
CA ASP A 304 15.55 30.31 -1.64
C ASP A 304 16.64 29.55 -2.42
N GLU A 305 17.13 28.43 -1.88
CA GLU A 305 18.19 27.66 -2.52
C GLU A 305 17.63 26.68 -3.57
N GLU A 306 18.20 26.71 -4.77
CA GLU A 306 17.95 25.69 -5.78
C GLU A 306 18.35 24.29 -5.28
N GLY A 307 17.56 23.29 -5.65
CA GLY A 307 17.82 21.89 -5.33
C GLY A 307 17.32 21.40 -3.96
N LEU A 308 16.80 22.27 -3.08
CA LEU A 308 16.18 21.82 -1.83
C LEU A 308 14.76 21.26 -2.02
N PHE A 309 14.12 21.54 -3.15
CA PHE A 309 12.74 21.18 -3.48
C PHE A 309 11.64 21.76 -2.57
N VAL A 310 12.01 22.33 -1.43
CA VAL A 310 11.14 22.94 -0.43
C VAL A 310 11.35 24.45 -0.49
N ARG A 311 10.27 25.22 -0.60
CA ARG A 311 10.27 26.69 -0.57
C ARG A 311 10.06 27.22 0.84
N ALA A 312 9.22 26.54 1.61
CA ALA A 312 8.93 26.91 2.98
C ALA A 312 8.51 25.71 3.81
N ILE A 313 8.81 25.75 5.09
CA ILE A 313 8.24 24.84 6.09
C ILE A 313 7.50 25.69 7.11
N ARG A 314 6.25 25.35 7.39
CA ARG A 314 5.43 25.96 8.45
C ARG A 314 5.05 24.90 9.47
N ALA A 315 5.32 25.14 10.74
CA ALA A 315 4.86 24.33 11.85
C ALA A 315 3.73 25.06 12.57
N ILE A 316 2.57 24.44 12.66
CA ILE A 316 1.36 25.05 13.22
C ILE A 316 0.83 24.13 14.34
N PRO A 317 0.39 24.67 15.48
CA PRO A 317 -0.29 23.88 16.50
C PRO A 317 -1.52 23.19 15.91
N ALA A 318 -1.69 21.90 16.21
CA ALA A 318 -2.87 21.12 15.84
C ALA A 318 -3.52 20.52 17.10
N GLU A 319 -4.76 20.05 16.95
CA GLU A 319 -5.51 19.43 18.04
C GLU A 319 -4.79 18.20 18.61
N ASN A 320 -5.11 17.84 19.86
CA ASN A 320 -4.65 16.61 20.52
C ASN A 320 -3.12 16.51 20.71
N GLY A 321 -2.45 17.64 20.94
CA GLY A 321 -1.00 17.64 21.20
C GLY A 321 -0.16 17.28 19.96
N LEU A 322 -0.66 17.66 18.79
CA LEU A 322 0.02 17.47 17.52
C LEU A 322 0.58 18.81 17.00
N VAL A 323 1.63 18.71 16.20
CA VAL A 323 2.15 19.79 15.36
C VAL A 323 1.96 19.38 13.91
N ARG A 324 1.33 20.27 13.13
CA ARG A 324 1.18 20.12 11.69
C ARG A 324 2.31 20.84 10.98
N LEU A 325 3.15 20.08 10.30
CA LEU A 325 4.20 20.57 9.42
C LEU A 325 3.67 20.63 7.99
N VAL A 326 3.75 21.80 7.37
CA VAL A 326 3.39 22.03 5.98
C VAL A 326 4.64 22.43 5.22
N LEU A 327 5.10 21.55 4.34
CA LEU A 327 6.21 21.80 3.43
C LEU A 327 5.61 22.27 2.10
N GLU A 328 5.84 23.53 1.73
CA GLU A 328 5.55 24.04 0.40
C GLU A 328 6.67 23.65 -0.56
N LEU A 329 6.34 23.01 -1.67
CA LEU A 329 7.32 22.43 -2.58
C LEU A 329 7.48 23.28 -3.84
N SER A 330 8.71 23.39 -4.34
CA SER A 330 9.00 24.01 -5.64
C SER A 330 8.69 23.09 -6.83
N ARG A 331 8.63 21.77 -6.59
CA ARG A 331 8.30 20.74 -7.59
C ARG A 331 7.75 19.48 -6.93
N ALA A 332 7.20 18.56 -7.72
CA ALA A 332 6.86 17.23 -7.21
C ALA A 332 8.15 16.44 -6.90
N VAL A 333 8.15 15.74 -5.76
CA VAL A 333 9.32 15.01 -5.25
C VAL A 333 8.96 13.60 -4.80
N SER A 334 9.92 12.69 -4.90
CA SER A 334 9.81 11.40 -4.23
C SER A 334 10.04 11.61 -2.74
N ALA A 335 8.99 11.44 -1.95
CA ALA A 335 9.00 11.64 -0.50
C ALA A 335 8.85 10.30 0.24
N ASN A 336 9.88 9.87 0.95
CA ASN A 336 9.86 8.65 1.76
C ASN A 336 9.96 8.98 3.24
N LEU A 337 9.12 8.32 4.03
CA LEU A 337 9.07 8.53 5.47
C LEU A 337 9.65 7.31 6.17
N MET A 338 10.77 7.51 6.87
CA MET A 338 11.50 6.44 7.55
C MET A 338 11.36 6.62 9.06
N PRO A 339 10.61 5.73 9.75
CA PRO A 339 10.57 5.73 11.20
C PRO A 339 11.91 5.24 11.76
N GLY A 340 12.48 6.01 12.67
CA GLY A 340 13.58 5.62 13.54
C GLY A 340 13.09 5.36 14.97
N ARG A 341 14.01 4.99 15.86
CA ARG A 341 13.68 4.69 17.27
C ARG A 341 13.11 5.89 18.02
N GLU A 342 13.65 7.08 17.78
CA GLU A 342 13.30 8.34 18.46
C GLU A 342 13.24 9.53 17.48
N SER A 343 13.23 9.23 16.18
CA SER A 343 13.12 10.25 15.15
C SER A 343 12.39 9.70 13.93
N LEU A 344 11.92 10.61 13.10
CA LEU A 344 11.24 10.35 11.85
C LEU A 344 11.98 11.12 10.77
N ALA A 345 12.51 10.43 9.77
CA ALA A 345 13.19 11.07 8.65
C ALA A 345 12.26 11.14 7.44
N LEU A 346 11.91 12.36 7.02
CA LEU A 346 11.27 12.61 5.74
C LEU A 346 12.35 12.90 4.70
N ASN A 347 12.62 11.91 3.85
CA ASN A 347 13.60 12.01 2.78
C ASN A 347 12.90 12.45 1.49
N LEU A 348 13.30 13.59 0.95
CA LEU A 348 12.83 14.13 -0.32
C LEU A 348 13.96 14.02 -1.34
N ARG A 349 13.71 13.37 -2.46
CA ARG A 349 14.68 13.24 -3.55
C ARG A 349 14.08 13.64 -4.89
N LEU A 350 14.95 13.96 -5.83
CA LEU A 350 14.56 14.07 -7.23
C LEU A 350 13.99 12.71 -7.66
N PRO A 351 12.75 12.66 -8.20
CA PRO A 351 12.14 11.39 -8.52
C PRO A 351 12.78 10.78 -9.80
N ARG A 352 12.68 9.46 -9.96
CA ARG A 352 13.27 8.74 -11.10
C ARG A 352 12.81 9.34 -12.43
N ASN A 353 13.71 9.38 -13.41
CA ASN A 353 13.48 9.95 -14.74
C ASN A 353 13.19 11.46 -14.78
N ALA A 354 13.17 12.16 -13.64
CA ALA A 354 13.23 13.61 -13.61
C ALA A 354 14.66 14.13 -13.87
N GLY A 355 14.76 15.40 -14.23
CA GLY A 355 15.98 16.02 -14.76
C GLY A 355 16.08 15.91 -16.28
N GLY A 356 16.81 16.84 -16.89
CA GLY A 356 16.93 16.98 -18.34
C GLY A 356 15.70 17.63 -18.97
N ALA A 357 15.37 17.23 -20.19
CA ALA A 357 14.25 17.78 -20.96
C ALA A 357 13.25 16.70 -21.37
N LEU A 358 11.98 17.07 -21.56
CA LEU A 358 10.93 16.14 -21.96
C LEU A 358 11.22 15.45 -23.30
N ARG A 359 11.89 16.16 -24.23
CA ARG A 359 12.35 15.63 -25.53
C ARG A 359 13.32 14.44 -25.47
N GLN A 360 13.88 14.16 -24.30
CA GLN A 360 14.81 13.04 -24.08
C GLN A 360 14.09 11.81 -23.51
N LYS A 361 12.76 11.87 -23.35
CA LYS A 361 11.99 10.84 -22.67
C LYS A 361 11.17 10.02 -23.67
N ILE A 362 11.06 8.74 -23.36
CA ILE A 362 10.14 7.79 -23.99
C ILE A 362 8.93 7.68 -23.07
N ILE A 363 7.74 8.01 -23.57
CA ILE A 363 6.51 8.06 -22.79
C ILE A 363 5.50 7.13 -23.42
N VAL A 364 5.02 6.16 -22.65
CA VAL A 364 3.93 5.29 -23.08
C VAL A 364 2.62 5.84 -22.57
N ILE A 365 1.71 6.12 -23.49
CA ILE A 365 0.35 6.54 -23.21
C ILE A 365 -0.58 5.34 -23.46
N ASP A 366 -1.35 4.98 -22.45
CA ASP A 366 -2.25 3.84 -22.49
C ASP A 366 -3.70 4.30 -22.42
N PRO A 367 -4.39 4.45 -23.56
CA PRO A 367 -5.83 4.65 -23.55
C PRO A 367 -6.52 3.37 -23.06
N GLY A 368 -7.16 3.46 -21.89
CA GLY A 368 -7.84 2.34 -21.25
C GLY A 368 -8.86 1.65 -22.16
N HIS A 369 -9.00 0.33 -22.01
CA HIS A 369 -9.95 -0.52 -22.76
C HIS A 369 -9.70 -0.53 -24.27
N GLY A 370 -10.75 -0.70 -25.10
CA GLY A 370 -10.67 -0.76 -26.57
C GLY A 370 -11.29 -2.02 -27.16
N GLY A 371 -11.80 -1.94 -28.39
CA GLY A 371 -12.47 -3.03 -29.08
C GLY A 371 -13.68 -3.53 -28.28
N ASN A 372 -13.63 -4.80 -27.86
CA ASN A 372 -14.72 -5.42 -27.10
C ASN A 372 -14.75 -5.00 -25.62
N GLN A 373 -13.72 -4.31 -25.14
CA GLN A 373 -13.67 -3.74 -23.80
C GLN A 373 -14.25 -2.33 -23.86
N THR A 374 -15.51 -2.15 -23.50
CA THR A 374 -16.16 -0.82 -23.53
C THR A 374 -15.69 0.10 -22.40
N GLY A 375 -15.17 -0.49 -21.32
CA GLY A 375 -15.04 0.17 -20.03
C GLY A 375 -16.39 0.54 -19.43
N ALA A 376 -16.42 1.56 -18.58
CA ALA A 376 -17.65 2.16 -18.09
C ALA A 376 -18.54 2.56 -19.28
N ARG A 377 -19.85 2.35 -19.12
CA ARG A 377 -20.85 2.60 -20.16
C ARG A 377 -22.02 3.38 -19.59
N TRP A 378 -22.42 4.43 -20.30
CA TRP A 378 -23.62 5.21 -19.99
C TRP A 378 -24.58 5.20 -21.18
N VAL A 379 -25.89 5.09 -20.89
CA VAL A 379 -26.94 5.12 -21.91
C VAL A 379 -27.86 6.30 -21.63
N GLU A 380 -28.02 7.17 -22.62
CA GLU A 380 -28.87 8.35 -22.58
C GLU A 380 -29.85 8.30 -23.76
N GLY A 381 -31.06 7.81 -23.51
CA GLY A 381 -32.02 7.50 -24.57
C GLY A 381 -31.43 6.49 -25.55
N LYS A 382 -31.25 6.89 -26.82
CA LYS A 382 -30.64 6.07 -27.88
C LYS A 382 -29.11 6.19 -27.96
N ARG A 383 -28.51 7.17 -27.26
CA ARG A 383 -27.05 7.40 -27.29
C ARG A 383 -26.37 6.49 -26.28
N VAL A 384 -25.32 5.79 -26.72
CA VAL A 384 -24.41 5.03 -25.86
C VAL A 384 -23.09 5.80 -25.80
N ILE A 385 -22.56 5.98 -24.60
CA ILE A 385 -21.27 6.62 -24.36
C ILE A 385 -20.39 5.60 -23.65
N ASN A 386 -19.25 5.27 -24.27
CA ASN A 386 -18.30 4.30 -23.73
C ASN A 386 -17.03 5.00 -23.28
N GLU A 387 -16.47 4.55 -22.15
CA GLU A 387 -15.18 5.01 -21.64
C GLU A 387 -14.07 4.90 -22.69
N LYS A 388 -14.02 3.79 -23.44
CA LYS A 388 -12.97 3.53 -24.45
C LYS A 388 -12.83 4.63 -25.51
N GLU A 389 -13.91 5.34 -25.82
CA GLU A 389 -13.94 6.43 -26.81
C GLU A 389 -13.34 7.70 -26.21
N ILE A 390 -13.69 8.00 -24.96
CA ILE A 390 -13.18 9.17 -24.22
C ILE A 390 -11.68 9.00 -23.94
N THR A 391 -11.27 7.83 -23.46
CA THR A 391 -9.86 7.55 -23.13
C THR A 391 -8.98 7.63 -24.37
N LEU A 392 -9.43 7.10 -25.51
CA LEU A 392 -8.72 7.22 -26.79
C LEU A 392 -8.60 8.68 -27.23
N ALA A 393 -9.69 9.44 -27.19
CA ALA A 393 -9.70 10.84 -27.61
C ALA A 393 -8.72 11.70 -26.79
N ILE A 394 -8.68 11.52 -25.45
CA ILE A 394 -7.73 12.23 -24.58
C ILE A 394 -6.30 11.75 -24.85
N ALA A 395 -6.07 10.44 -24.96
CA ALA A 395 -4.75 9.87 -25.18
C ALA A 395 -4.09 10.33 -26.48
N LEU A 396 -4.86 10.41 -27.59
CA LEU A 396 -4.36 10.91 -28.87
C LEU A 396 -3.91 12.37 -28.77
N LYS A 397 -4.69 13.22 -28.05
CA LYS A 397 -4.33 14.61 -27.78
C LYS A 397 -3.09 14.74 -26.92
N VAL A 398 -2.95 13.91 -25.89
CA VAL A 398 -1.74 13.84 -25.06
C VAL A 398 -0.54 13.45 -25.91
N ALA A 399 -0.67 12.41 -26.74
CA ALA A 399 0.42 11.92 -27.59
C ALA A 399 0.88 12.97 -28.60
N GLU A 400 -0.07 13.64 -29.27
CA GLU A 400 0.23 14.73 -30.21
C GLU A 400 1.00 15.86 -29.53
N LYS A 401 0.56 16.30 -28.35
CA LYS A 401 1.22 17.38 -27.60
C LYS A 401 2.59 16.99 -27.07
N LEU A 402 2.75 15.76 -26.55
CA LEU A 402 4.05 15.25 -26.13
C LEU A 402 5.04 15.14 -27.31
N THR A 403 4.55 14.73 -28.48
CA THR A 403 5.36 14.67 -29.71
C THR A 403 5.82 16.07 -30.13
N ARG A 404 4.95 17.10 -30.00
CA ARG A 404 5.34 18.51 -30.24
C ARG A 404 6.40 19.02 -29.26
N GLU A 405 6.39 18.54 -28.02
CA GLU A 405 7.45 18.78 -27.03
C GLU A 405 8.74 17.99 -27.31
N GLY A 406 8.75 17.18 -28.38
CA GLY A 406 9.90 16.41 -28.85
C GLY A 406 10.09 15.07 -28.14
N ALA A 407 9.16 14.64 -27.29
CA ALA A 407 9.25 13.34 -26.62
C ALA A 407 8.97 12.18 -27.59
N SER A 408 9.60 11.04 -27.36
CA SER A 408 9.24 9.80 -28.06
C SER A 408 8.00 9.22 -27.42
N VAL A 409 6.89 9.16 -28.16
CA VAL A 409 5.60 8.69 -27.62
C VAL A 409 5.22 7.34 -28.22
N ILE A 410 4.78 6.42 -27.36
CA ILE A 410 4.24 5.12 -27.77
C ILE A 410 2.82 5.01 -27.22
N LEU A 411 1.85 4.73 -28.09
CA LEU A 411 0.48 4.44 -27.69
C LEU A 411 0.30 2.92 -27.58
N THR A 412 -0.33 2.43 -26.51
CA THR A 412 -0.70 1.01 -26.44
C THR A 412 -1.77 0.66 -27.49
N ARG A 413 -2.61 1.63 -27.85
CA ARG A 413 -3.49 1.62 -29.03
C ARG A 413 -3.71 3.04 -29.56
N ALA A 414 -3.76 3.19 -30.88
CA ALA A 414 -4.11 4.45 -31.56
C ALA A 414 -5.53 4.43 -32.15
N GLU A 415 -6.19 3.27 -32.11
CA GLU A 415 -7.52 3.00 -32.69
C GLU A 415 -8.38 2.20 -31.68
N ASP A 416 -9.61 1.86 -32.08
CA ASP A 416 -10.55 1.08 -31.26
C ASP A 416 -10.26 -0.44 -31.32
N ASN A 417 -9.06 -0.83 -30.94
CA ASN A 417 -8.61 -2.22 -30.89
C ASN A 417 -8.49 -2.73 -29.45
N THR A 418 -8.73 -4.03 -29.26
CA THR A 418 -8.55 -4.68 -27.94
C THR A 418 -7.06 -4.89 -27.69
N VAL A 419 -6.56 -4.46 -26.52
CA VAL A 419 -5.18 -4.70 -26.07
C VAL A 419 -5.18 -5.43 -24.74
N GLY A 420 -4.41 -6.51 -24.64
CA GLY A 420 -4.33 -7.33 -23.44
C GLY A 420 -3.83 -6.55 -22.23
N LEU A 421 -4.34 -6.85 -21.03
CA LEU A 421 -4.00 -6.12 -19.80
C LEU A 421 -2.48 -6.09 -19.52
N TYR A 422 -1.80 -7.22 -19.71
CA TYR A 422 -0.35 -7.34 -19.51
C TYR A 422 0.46 -6.93 -20.75
N GLU A 423 -0.16 -6.90 -21.92
CA GLU A 423 0.47 -6.46 -23.16
C GLU A 423 0.80 -4.96 -23.11
N ARG A 424 -0.10 -4.17 -22.49
CA ARG A 424 0.05 -2.71 -22.29
C ARG A 424 1.38 -2.37 -21.60
N THR A 425 1.68 -3.05 -20.51
CA THR A 425 2.92 -2.83 -19.75
C THR A 425 4.11 -3.57 -20.33
N ALA A 426 3.91 -4.71 -20.99
CA ALA A 426 4.98 -5.40 -21.71
C ALA A 426 5.58 -4.48 -22.78
N LEU A 427 4.75 -3.79 -23.56
CA LEU A 427 5.18 -2.80 -24.55
C LEU A 427 6.00 -1.68 -23.88
N ALA A 428 5.54 -1.15 -22.75
CA ALA A 428 6.25 -0.09 -22.04
C ALA A 428 7.60 -0.53 -21.48
N ASN A 429 7.64 -1.74 -20.91
CA ASN A 429 8.85 -2.33 -20.35
C ASN A 429 9.86 -2.66 -21.45
N GLN A 430 9.43 -3.24 -22.57
CA GLN A 430 10.29 -3.56 -23.72
C GLN A 430 10.89 -2.30 -24.35
N ALA A 431 10.11 -1.22 -24.43
CA ALA A 431 10.57 0.07 -24.91
C ALA A 431 11.51 0.80 -23.93
N SER A 432 11.75 0.24 -22.73
CA SER A 432 12.45 0.91 -21.63
C SER A 432 11.89 2.31 -21.39
N ALA A 433 10.55 2.44 -21.40
CA ALA A 433 9.90 3.72 -21.31
C ALA A 433 10.26 4.43 -20.00
N HIS A 434 10.40 5.74 -20.07
CA HIS A 434 10.65 6.58 -18.89
C HIS A 434 9.38 6.77 -18.07
N PHE A 435 8.21 6.76 -18.71
CA PHE A 435 6.93 6.96 -18.06
C PHE A 435 5.85 6.09 -18.69
N PHE A 436 4.91 5.62 -17.87
CA PHE A 436 3.68 4.97 -18.29
C PHE A 436 2.47 5.74 -17.74
N VAL A 437 1.59 6.21 -18.61
CA VAL A 437 0.40 6.97 -18.22
C VAL A 437 -0.83 6.30 -18.82
N SER A 438 -1.61 5.64 -17.97
CA SER A 438 -2.88 5.04 -18.35
C SER A 438 -4.02 6.02 -18.11
N ILE A 439 -4.90 6.19 -19.08
CA ILE A 439 -6.01 7.16 -19.07
C ILE A 439 -7.32 6.40 -19.04
N HIS A 440 -8.13 6.69 -18.03
CA HIS A 440 -9.39 6.03 -17.70
C HIS A 440 -10.47 7.05 -17.30
N CYS A 441 -11.71 6.58 -17.22
CA CYS A 441 -12.79 7.32 -16.57
C CYS A 441 -13.48 6.44 -15.54
N ASP A 442 -13.63 7.00 -14.36
CA ASP A 442 -14.13 6.31 -13.20
C ASP A 442 -15.62 5.99 -13.39
N SER A 443 -16.11 5.03 -12.63
CA SER A 443 -17.54 4.78 -12.48
C SER A 443 -17.79 4.10 -11.14
N ASN A 444 -19.00 4.23 -10.62
CA ASN A 444 -19.40 3.56 -9.38
C ASN A 444 -20.78 2.92 -9.49
N SER A 445 -21.20 2.21 -8.45
CA SER A 445 -22.47 1.47 -8.45
C SER A 445 -23.71 2.36 -8.43
N ARG A 446 -23.59 3.58 -7.87
CA ARG A 446 -24.72 4.50 -7.68
C ARG A 446 -24.49 5.78 -8.51
N PRO A 447 -25.16 5.95 -9.66
CA PRO A 447 -24.99 7.13 -10.50
C PRO A 447 -25.12 8.44 -9.73
N ASN A 448 -24.33 9.45 -10.12
CA ASN A 448 -24.29 10.78 -9.50
C ASN A 448 -23.90 10.82 -8.00
N SER A 449 -23.32 9.77 -7.43
CA SER A 449 -22.93 9.76 -6.01
C SER A 449 -21.49 10.20 -5.76
N VAL A 450 -20.61 10.14 -6.77
CA VAL A 450 -19.21 10.57 -6.68
C VAL A 450 -18.85 11.32 -7.96
N SER A 451 -18.02 12.35 -7.80
CA SER A 451 -17.46 13.19 -8.86
C SER A 451 -15.99 13.45 -8.57
N GLY A 452 -15.22 13.74 -9.60
CA GLY A 452 -13.86 14.24 -9.46
C GLY A 452 -12.78 13.39 -10.12
N THR A 453 -11.58 13.95 -10.16
CA THR A 453 -10.38 13.33 -10.73
C THR A 453 -9.60 12.58 -9.65
N THR A 454 -9.17 11.35 -9.94
CA THR A 454 -8.24 10.58 -9.09
C THR A 454 -7.05 10.13 -9.91
N ILE A 455 -5.85 10.12 -9.34
CA ILE A 455 -4.69 9.47 -9.98
C ILE A 455 -4.16 8.36 -9.09
N TYR A 456 -4.05 7.15 -9.62
CA TYR A 456 -3.52 5.99 -8.92
C TYR A 456 -2.06 5.73 -9.25
N TYR A 457 -1.30 5.29 -8.25
CA TYR A 457 0.06 4.77 -8.36
C TYR A 457 0.19 3.43 -7.63
N HIS A 458 1.22 2.65 -7.94
CA HIS A 458 1.38 1.34 -7.29
C HIS A 458 1.88 1.46 -5.84
N LYS A 459 1.08 0.97 -4.88
CA LYS A 459 1.43 0.84 -3.45
C LYS A 459 2.08 2.10 -2.86
N ASP A 460 3.36 2.02 -2.52
CA ASP A 460 4.16 3.04 -1.85
C ASP A 460 5.18 3.70 -2.80
N ASN A 461 5.16 3.37 -4.10
CA ASN A 461 6.10 3.88 -5.10
C ASN A 461 6.11 5.42 -5.13
N ALA A 462 7.13 5.99 -4.52
CA ALA A 462 7.26 7.43 -4.33
C ALA A 462 7.50 8.19 -5.63
N ASP A 463 8.15 7.58 -6.62
CA ASP A 463 8.40 8.20 -7.92
C ASP A 463 7.10 8.30 -8.73
N SER A 464 6.28 7.24 -8.73
CA SER A 464 4.97 7.22 -9.37
C SER A 464 3.98 8.15 -8.66
N ARG A 465 4.02 8.23 -7.31
CA ARG A 465 3.24 9.23 -6.57
C ARG A 465 3.64 10.65 -6.96
N ALA A 466 4.94 10.94 -7.05
CA ALA A 466 5.42 12.25 -7.48
C ALA A 466 4.97 12.59 -8.91
N LEU A 467 4.96 11.59 -9.81
CA LEU A 467 4.44 11.75 -11.18
C LEU A 467 2.95 12.11 -11.15
N GLY A 468 2.16 11.36 -10.39
CA GLY A 468 0.74 11.64 -10.20
C GLY A 468 0.50 13.03 -9.62
N GLN A 469 1.32 13.46 -8.65
CA GLN A 469 1.16 14.76 -8.01
C GLN A 469 1.47 15.91 -8.98
N ALA A 470 2.49 15.77 -9.82
CA ALA A 470 2.81 16.75 -10.85
C ALA A 470 1.67 16.89 -11.88
N ILE A 471 1.10 15.76 -12.32
CA ILE A 471 -0.02 15.74 -13.27
C ILE A 471 -1.30 16.31 -12.66
N LEU A 472 -1.68 15.82 -11.47
CA LEU A 472 -2.90 16.27 -10.80
C LEU A 472 -2.87 17.77 -10.52
N ASN A 473 -1.72 18.30 -10.09
CA ASN A 473 -1.54 19.73 -9.83
C ASN A 473 -1.85 20.63 -11.03
N GLU A 474 -1.64 20.15 -12.26
CA GLU A 474 -2.01 20.89 -13.46
C GLU A 474 -3.44 20.60 -13.91
N MET A 475 -3.94 19.37 -13.69
CA MET A 475 -5.31 19.00 -14.05
C MET A 475 -6.37 19.75 -13.24
N VAL A 476 -6.17 19.91 -11.93
CA VAL A 476 -7.16 20.57 -11.05
C VAL A 476 -7.39 22.04 -11.41
N LYS A 477 -6.39 22.71 -12.02
CA LYS A 477 -6.48 24.10 -12.46
C LYS A 477 -7.43 24.32 -13.64
N VAL A 478 -7.70 23.26 -14.41
CA VAL A 478 -8.45 23.36 -15.68
C VAL A 478 -9.67 22.45 -15.76
N SER A 479 -9.79 21.46 -14.89
CA SER A 479 -10.88 20.48 -14.93
C SER A 479 -12.20 21.09 -14.42
N GLY A 480 -12.13 21.95 -13.39
CA GLY A 480 -13.30 22.36 -12.62
C GLY A 480 -14.05 21.19 -12.00
N LEU A 481 -13.40 20.03 -11.86
CA LEU A 481 -13.91 18.85 -11.16
C LEU A 481 -13.26 18.78 -9.78
N PRO A 482 -13.92 18.20 -8.76
CA PRO A 482 -13.30 17.98 -7.46
C PRO A 482 -12.02 17.15 -7.60
N SER A 483 -10.99 17.50 -6.83
CA SER A 483 -9.82 16.63 -6.68
C SER A 483 -10.11 15.55 -5.67
N ARG A 484 -9.77 14.30 -6.01
CA ARG A 484 -9.79 13.17 -5.08
C ARG A 484 -8.37 12.76 -4.65
N GLY A 485 -7.36 13.48 -5.11
CA GLY A 485 -5.95 13.29 -4.77
C GLY A 485 -5.26 12.18 -5.56
N VAL A 486 -3.97 12.03 -5.26
CA VAL A 486 -3.13 10.93 -5.75
C VAL A 486 -3.14 9.79 -4.74
N ARG A 487 -3.54 8.59 -5.16
CA ARG A 487 -3.85 7.46 -4.26
C ARG A 487 -3.08 6.20 -4.62
N SER A 488 -2.77 5.41 -3.62
CA SER A 488 -2.27 4.06 -3.85
C SER A 488 -3.39 3.21 -4.48
N ASP A 489 -3.06 2.45 -5.51
CA ASP A 489 -3.93 1.44 -6.10
C ASP A 489 -4.30 0.31 -5.13
N SER A 490 -3.55 0.18 -4.03
CA SER A 490 -3.86 -0.72 -2.92
C SER A 490 -5.17 -0.37 -2.21
N MET A 491 -5.69 0.85 -2.42
CA MET A 491 -7.02 1.26 -1.94
C MET A 491 -8.16 0.62 -2.75
N LEU A 492 -7.90 0.19 -3.99
CA LEU A 492 -8.88 -0.50 -4.84
C LEU A 492 -8.72 -2.01 -4.74
N TYR A 493 -7.50 -2.49 -4.94
CA TYR A 493 -7.15 -3.91 -4.95
C TYR A 493 -5.85 -4.09 -4.17
N GLN A 494 -5.78 -5.01 -3.20
CA GLN A 494 -4.56 -5.19 -2.40
C GLN A 494 -3.32 -5.52 -3.24
N SER A 495 -3.51 -6.27 -4.33
CA SER A 495 -2.45 -6.57 -5.29
C SER A 495 -2.06 -5.38 -6.16
N GLY A 496 -2.86 -4.31 -6.17
CA GLY A 496 -2.76 -3.16 -7.06
C GLY A 496 -3.36 -3.40 -8.45
N LEU A 497 -3.42 -2.34 -9.24
CA LEU A 497 -3.87 -2.39 -10.63
C LEU A 497 -2.77 -3.06 -11.46
N ALA A 498 -3.13 -4.03 -12.31
CA ALA A 498 -2.12 -4.81 -13.05
C ALA A 498 -1.19 -3.94 -13.90
N VAL A 499 -1.73 -2.89 -14.55
CA VAL A 499 -0.96 -1.95 -15.35
C VAL A 499 0.05 -1.12 -14.53
N LEU A 500 -0.22 -0.89 -13.24
CA LEU A 500 0.70 -0.18 -12.36
C LEU A 500 1.68 -1.14 -11.69
N ARG A 501 1.19 -2.29 -11.22
CA ARG A 501 2.00 -3.35 -10.59
C ARG A 501 3.09 -3.90 -11.52
N THR A 502 2.81 -4.01 -12.82
CA THR A 502 3.73 -4.64 -13.79
C THR A 502 4.59 -3.65 -14.58
N SER A 503 4.46 -2.35 -14.32
CA SER A 503 5.30 -1.31 -14.90
C SER A 503 6.64 -1.20 -14.16
N GLN A 504 7.76 -1.10 -14.89
CA GLN A 504 9.11 -1.00 -14.30
C GLN A 504 9.64 0.44 -14.17
N MET A 505 8.87 1.40 -14.68
CA MET A 505 9.10 2.84 -14.66
C MET A 505 8.05 3.56 -13.80
N PRO A 506 8.24 4.85 -13.46
CA PRO A 506 7.17 5.65 -12.86
C PRO A 506 5.90 5.58 -13.72
N ALA A 507 4.82 5.13 -13.09
CA ALA A 507 3.59 4.74 -13.76
C ALA A 507 2.37 5.21 -12.98
N VAL A 508 1.40 5.79 -13.69
CA VAL A 508 0.14 6.27 -13.11
C VAL A 508 -1.06 5.84 -13.95
N LEU A 509 -2.20 5.69 -13.29
CA LEU A 509 -3.51 5.54 -13.93
C LEU A 509 -4.36 6.74 -13.54
N ILE A 510 -4.85 7.48 -14.52
CA ILE A 510 -5.60 8.72 -14.36
C ILE A 510 -7.08 8.39 -14.56
N GLU A 511 -7.87 8.55 -13.50
CA GLU A 511 -9.32 8.63 -13.61
C GLU A 511 -9.71 10.09 -13.81
N VAL A 512 -10.02 10.47 -15.06
CA VAL A 512 -10.23 11.88 -15.43
C VAL A 512 -11.47 12.45 -14.75
N GLY A 513 -12.53 11.65 -14.60
CA GLY A 513 -13.80 11.97 -13.97
C GLY A 513 -14.74 10.77 -13.99
N TYR A 514 -15.93 10.88 -13.37
CA TYR A 514 -16.90 9.77 -13.27
C TYR A 514 -17.88 9.74 -14.46
N LEU A 515 -17.83 8.72 -15.31
CA LEU A 515 -18.71 8.63 -16.49
C LEU A 515 -20.20 8.57 -16.12
N ASN A 516 -20.52 7.98 -14.97
CA ASN A 516 -21.90 7.86 -14.48
C ASN A 516 -22.33 9.05 -13.59
N HIS A 517 -21.54 10.13 -13.51
CA HIS A 517 -21.91 11.39 -12.89
C HIS A 517 -22.23 12.43 -13.98
N ALA A 518 -23.40 13.07 -13.94
CA ALA A 518 -23.91 13.90 -15.02
C ALA A 518 -22.98 15.08 -15.36
N THR A 519 -22.51 15.81 -14.34
CA THR A 519 -21.58 16.95 -14.50
C THR A 519 -20.23 16.53 -15.07
N ASP A 520 -19.72 15.37 -14.64
CA ASP A 520 -18.41 14.86 -15.07
C ASP A 520 -18.54 14.36 -16.50
N ARG A 521 -19.54 13.53 -16.80
CA ARG A 521 -19.83 13.03 -18.14
C ARG A 521 -19.97 14.14 -19.17
N ALA A 522 -20.71 15.20 -18.85
CA ALA A 522 -20.89 16.34 -19.75
C ALA A 522 -19.55 16.98 -20.14
N LYS A 523 -18.58 17.01 -19.21
CA LYS A 523 -17.21 17.45 -19.48
C LYS A 523 -16.39 16.39 -20.21
N LEU A 524 -16.46 15.13 -19.80
CA LEU A 524 -15.69 14.02 -20.40
C LEU A 524 -15.97 13.86 -21.90
N ILE A 525 -17.20 14.14 -22.36
CA ILE A 525 -17.58 14.09 -23.78
C ILE A 525 -17.34 15.40 -24.53
N ASP A 526 -16.96 16.50 -23.86
CA ASP A 526 -16.67 17.79 -24.49
C ASP A 526 -15.22 17.79 -25.03
N PRO A 527 -15.03 17.92 -26.36
CA PRO A 527 -13.69 17.96 -26.96
C PRO A 527 -12.81 19.09 -26.41
N LYS A 528 -13.39 20.23 -26.00
CA LYS A 528 -12.62 21.34 -25.42
C LYS A 528 -12.11 20.99 -24.02
N PHE A 529 -12.90 20.28 -23.22
CA PHE A 529 -12.44 19.76 -21.93
C PHE A 529 -11.34 18.72 -22.12
N GLN A 530 -11.50 17.78 -23.05
CA GLN A 530 -10.48 16.78 -23.38
C GLN A 530 -9.15 17.44 -23.79
N GLU A 531 -9.21 18.52 -24.57
CA GLU A 531 -8.04 19.33 -24.95
C GLU A 531 -7.32 19.93 -23.75
N ARG A 532 -8.07 20.60 -22.85
CA ARG A 532 -7.51 21.21 -21.63
C ARG A 532 -6.88 20.18 -20.70
N ILE A 533 -7.52 19.02 -20.55
CA ILE A 533 -6.99 17.91 -19.74
C ILE A 533 -5.71 17.35 -20.37
N ALA A 534 -5.69 17.13 -21.68
CA ALA A 534 -4.49 16.65 -22.37
C ALA A 534 -3.30 17.62 -22.20
N GLU A 535 -3.54 18.92 -22.31
CA GLU A 535 -2.54 19.94 -22.03
C GLU A 535 -2.05 19.93 -20.59
N ALA A 536 -2.95 19.75 -19.63
CA ALA A 536 -2.58 19.66 -18.22
C ALA A 536 -1.71 18.42 -17.93
N ILE A 537 -2.02 17.27 -18.53
CA ILE A 537 -1.19 16.06 -18.41
C ILE A 537 0.21 16.32 -18.96
N VAL A 538 0.33 16.93 -20.15
CA VAL A 538 1.62 17.29 -20.77
C VAL A 538 2.39 18.28 -19.90
N ARG A 539 1.74 19.34 -19.40
CA ARG A 539 2.36 20.31 -18.48
C ARG A 539 2.83 19.65 -17.19
N GLY A 540 2.06 18.74 -16.62
CA GLY A 540 2.42 17.99 -15.43
C GLY A 540 3.65 17.11 -15.64
N LEU A 541 3.70 16.36 -16.74
CA LEU A 541 4.88 15.58 -17.16
C LEU A 541 6.11 16.47 -17.37
N LYS A 542 5.93 17.61 -18.06
CA LYS A 542 7.01 18.58 -18.28
C LYS A 542 7.55 19.12 -16.96
N LYS A 543 6.68 19.53 -16.03
CA LYS A 543 7.07 19.99 -14.69
C LYS A 543 7.73 18.91 -13.85
N TYR A 544 7.27 17.66 -13.96
CA TYR A 544 7.91 16.53 -13.31
C TYR A 544 9.35 16.37 -13.79
N VAL A 545 9.58 16.41 -15.11
CA VAL A 545 10.90 16.23 -15.72
C VAL A 545 11.79 17.45 -15.48
N GLU A 546 11.37 18.62 -15.93
CA GLU A 546 12.19 19.82 -16.05
C GLU A 546 12.24 20.66 -14.77
N GLY A 547 11.29 20.47 -13.84
CA GLY A 547 11.24 21.17 -12.56
C GLY A 547 10.79 22.64 -12.62
N ARG A 548 10.26 23.10 -13.75
CA ARG A 548 9.77 24.47 -13.99
C ARG A 548 8.45 24.46 -14.74
#